data_AF-A0A348UNY2-F1
#
_entry.id   AF-A0A348UNY2-F1
#
_cell.length_a   1.000
_cell.length_b   1.000
_cell.length_c   1.000
_cell.angle_alpha   90.00
_cell.angle_beta   90.00
_cell.angle_gamma   90.00
#
_symmetry.space_group_name_H-M   'P 1'
#
loop_
_entity.id
_entity.type
_entity.pdbx_description
1 polymer ?
#
loop_
_entity_poly.entity_id
_entity_poly.type
_entity_poly.pdbx_seq_one_letter_code
_entity_poly.pdbx_strand_id
1 'polypeptide(L)' 'MQERVKGMVDLLEIYHARRLRDQVIGQLKRLADAETAGQVSDARVLRHAARYYEAALVTVAALLDSLGDRRPYD' A
#
# COMPACT_ATOMS: atom_id res chain seq x y z
N MET A 1 14.74 -10.39 27.40
CA MET A 1 13.30 -10.69 27.16
C MET A 1 12.60 -9.55 26.43
N GLN A 2 12.69 -8.31 26.92
CA GLN A 2 12.04 -7.14 26.30
C GLN A 2 12.51 -6.85 24.86
N GLU A 3 13.82 -6.96 24.56
CA GLU A 3 14.35 -6.75 23.19
C GLU A 3 13.82 -7.77 22.17
N ARG A 4 13.66 -9.03 22.59
CA ARG A 4 13.09 -10.10 21.74
C ARG A 4 11.62 -9.84 21.41
N VAL A 5 10.84 -9.38 22.40
CA VAL A 5 9.44 -9.01 22.21
C VAL A 5 9.33 -7.81 21.28
N LYS A 6 10.17 -6.79 21.46
CA LYS A 6 10.24 -5.62 20.58
C LYS A 6 10.53 -6.02 19.13
N GLY A 7 11.58 -6.82 18.89
CA GLY A 7 11.91 -7.28 17.53
C GLY A 7 10.80 -8.11 16.87
N MET A 8 10.01 -8.88 17.65
CA MET A 8 8.84 -9.58 17.13
C MET A 8 7.70 -8.65 16.75
N VAL A 9 7.46 -7.59 17.54
CA VAL A 9 6.46 -6.56 17.24
C VAL A 9 6.84 -5.82 15.97
N ASP A 10 8.10 -5.37 15.86
CA ASP A 10 8.60 -4.65 14.67
C ASP A 10 8.41 -5.49 13.40
N LEU A 11 8.70 -6.80 13.45
CA LEU A 11 8.48 -7.71 12.32
C LEU A 11 7.01 -7.87 11.94
N LEU A 12 6.10 -7.91 12.92
CA LEU A 12 4.65 -7.97 12.66
C LEU A 12 4.14 -6.67 12.03
N GLU A 13 4.62 -5.52 12.51
CA GLU A 13 4.27 -4.21 11.95
C GLU A 13 4.73 -4.09 10.50
N ILE A 14 5.96 -4.52 10.19
CA ILE A 14 6.46 -4.58 8.80
C ILE A 14 5.61 -5.51 7.95
N TYR A 15 5.27 -6.71 8.45
CA TYR A 15 4.41 -7.65 7.74
C TYR A 15 3.05 -7.02 7.39
N HIS A 16 2.40 -6.37 8.36
CA HIS A 16 1.10 -5.75 8.15
C HIS A 16 1.18 -4.56 7.20
N ALA A 17 2.22 -3.74 7.30
CA ALA A 17 2.44 -2.61 6.39
C ALA A 17 2.70 -3.09 4.94
N ARG A 18 3.49 -4.16 4.74
CA ARG A 18 3.69 -4.78 3.42
C ARG A 18 2.39 -5.37 2.86
N ARG A 19 1.62 -6.06 3.70
CA ARG A 19 0.32 -6.61 3.29
C ARG A 19 -0.65 -5.49 2.86
N LEU A 20 -0.67 -4.38 3.59
CA LEU A 20 -1.49 -3.22 3.24
C LEU A 20 -1.04 -2.60 1.91
N ARG A 21 0.27 -2.43 1.69
CA ARG A 21 0.84 -1.99 0.40
C ARG A 21 0.32 -2.84 -0.75
N ASP A 22 0.43 -4.16 -0.62
CA ASP A 22 0.07 -5.10 -1.68
C ASP A 22 -1.45 -5.08 -1.94
N GLN A 23 -2.28 -4.90 -0.90
CA GLN A 23 -3.72 -4.68 -1.05
C GLN A 23 -4.03 -3.40 -1.81
N VAL A 24 -3.36 -2.28 -1.49
CA VAL A 24 -3.56 -0.99 -2.18
C VAL A 24 -3.14 -1.09 -3.65
N ILE A 25 -2.00 -1.73 -3.95
CA ILE A 25 -1.59 -2.02 -5.34
C ILE A 25 -2.66 -2.85 -6.07
N GLY A 26 -3.22 -3.86 -5.39
CA GLY A 26 -4.31 -4.67 -5.94
C GLY A 26 -5.55 -3.83 -6.29
N GLN A 27 -5.90 -2.83 -5.48
CA GLN A 27 -7.00 -1.92 -5.79
C GLN A 27 -6.71 -1.04 -7.00
N LEU A 28 -5.50 -0.49 -7.11
CA LEU A 28 -5.09 0.31 -8.27
C LEU A 28 -5.14 -0.50 -9.57
N LYS A 29 -4.70 -1.76 -9.54
CA LYS A 29 -4.82 -2.67 -10.70
C LYS A 29 -6.27 -2.89 -11.09
N ARG A 30 -7.15 -3.18 -10.13
CA ARG A 30 -8.59 -3.36 -10.40
C ARG A 30 -9.24 -2.10 -10.98
N LEU A 31 -8.82 -0.91 -10.53
CA LEU A 31 -9.31 0.34 -11.10
C LEU A 31 -8.86 0.52 -12.56
N ALA A 32 -7.58 0.23 -12.86
CA ALA A 32 -7.05 0.29 -14.22
C ALA A 32 -7.74 -0.72 -15.16
N ASP A 33 -8.01 -1.94 -14.66
CA ASP A 33 -8.74 -2.96 -15.41
C ASP A 33 -10.19 -2.52 -15.68
N ALA A 34 -10.87 -1.95 -14.69
CA ALA A 34 -12.24 -1.44 -14.82
C ALA A 34 -12.33 -0.25 -15.79
N GLU A 35 -11.34 0.64 -15.80
CA GLU A 35 -11.21 1.73 -16.78
C GLU A 35 -11.06 1.17 -18.19
N THR A 36 -10.13 0.23 -18.37
CA THR A 36 -9.84 -0.41 -19.66
C THR A 36 -11.05 -1.17 -20.21
N ALA A 37 -11.79 -1.86 -19.33
CA ALA A 37 -12.99 -2.60 -19.69
C ALA A 37 -14.23 -1.72 -19.90
N GLY A 38 -14.14 -0.39 -19.69
CA GLY A 38 -15.27 0.52 -19.79
C GLY A 38 -16.38 0.26 -18.78
N GLN A 39 -16.06 -0.40 -17.65
CA GLN A 39 -17.05 -0.83 -16.65
C GLN A 39 -17.58 0.33 -15.79
N VAL A 40 -16.87 1.47 -15.79
CA VAL A 40 -17.29 2.67 -15.07
C VAL A 40 -17.54 3.79 -16.07
N SER A 41 -18.78 4.27 -16.10
CA SER A 41 -19.21 5.32 -17.03
C SER A 41 -18.62 6.70 -16.70
N ASP A 42 -18.31 6.96 -15.42
CA ASP A 42 -17.76 8.24 -14.96
C ASP A 42 -16.26 8.15 -14.65
N ALA A 43 -15.44 8.66 -15.56
CA ALA A 43 -13.99 8.73 -15.41
C ALA A 43 -13.55 9.61 -14.22
N ARG A 44 -14.39 10.52 -13.71
CA ARG A 44 -14.08 11.32 -12.50
C ARG A 44 -14.04 10.44 -11.26
N VAL A 45 -14.95 9.46 -11.16
CA VAL A 45 -15.00 8.50 -10.04
C VAL A 45 -13.74 7.65 -10.02
N LEU A 46 -13.33 7.11 -11.17
CA LEU A 46 -12.10 6.34 -11.31
C LEU A 46 -10.85 7.14 -10.90
N ARG A 47 -10.70 8.36 -11.42
CA ARG A 47 -9.57 9.25 -11.06
C ARG A 47 -9.55 9.59 -9.58
N HIS A 48 -10.70 9.82 -8.96
CA HIS A 48 -10.76 10.12 -7.53
C HIS A 48 -10.35 8.90 -6.68
N ALA A 49 -10.85 7.71 -7.02
CA ALA A 49 -10.48 6.48 -6.36
C ALA A 49 -8.98 6.16 -6.55
N ALA A 50 -8.43 6.36 -7.75
CA ALA A 50 -7.01 6.19 -8.02
C ALA A 50 -6.15 7.10 -7.14
N ARG A 51 -6.47 8.40 -7.07
CA ARG A 51 -5.77 9.37 -6.20
C ARG A 51 -5.81 8.97 -4.72
N TYR A 52 -6.94 8.44 -4.25
CA TYR A 52 -7.06 7.95 -2.88
C TYR A 52 -6.07 6.80 -2.60
N TYR A 53 -6.01 5.81 -3.49
CA TYR A 53 -5.09 4.68 -3.31
C TYR A 53 -3.62 5.05 -3.55
N GLU A 54 -3.33 6.01 -4.44
CA GLU A 54 -1.99 6.58 -4.59
C GLU A 54 -1.52 7.28 -3.31
N ALA A 55 -2.37 8.11 -2.68
CA ALA A 55 -2.07 8.74 -1.40
C ALA A 55 -1.87 7.70 -0.27
N ALA A 56 -2.68 6.64 -0.27
CA ALA A 56 -2.49 5.52 0.65
C ALA A 56 -1.14 4.82 0.44
N LEU A 57 -0.68 4.63 -0.80
CA LEU A 57 0.64 4.07 -1.08
C LEU A 57 1.78 4.92 -0.54
N VAL A 58 1.69 6.25 -0.67
CA VAL A 58 2.69 7.17 -0.11
C VAL A 58 2.76 7.01 1.40
N THR A 59 1.61 6.93 2.06
CA THR A 59 1.51 6.74 3.52
C THR A 59 2.12 5.41 3.95
N VAL A 60 1.82 4.33 3.23
CA VAL A 60 2.37 3.00 3.52
C VAL A 60 3.88 2.95 3.27
N ALA A 61 4.38 3.63 2.24
CA ALA A 61 5.81 3.73 1.98
C ALA A 61 6.55 4.46 3.13
N ALA A 62 5.99 5.57 3.62
CA ALA A 62 6.55 6.29 4.77
C ALA A 62 6.52 5.44 6.06
N LEU A 63 5.45 4.68 6.29
CA LEU A 63 5.36 3.75 7.42
C LEU A 63 6.46 2.67 7.34
N LEU A 64 6.61 2.03 6.18
CA LEU A 64 7.62 1.00 5.96
C LEU A 64 9.05 1.55 6.15
N ASP A 65 9.33 2.74 5.64
CA ASP A 65 10.62 3.40 5.84
C ASP A 65 10.89 3.68 7.34
N SER A 66 9.88 4.15 8.08
CA SER A 66 10.00 4.39 9.52
C SER A 66 10.24 3.11 10.34
N LEU A 67 9.78 1.96 9.83
CA LEU A 67 10.00 0.63 10.41
C LEU A 67 11.35 0.02 9.98
N GLY A 68 12.15 0.73 9.17
CA GLY A 68 13.43 0.23 8.66
C GLY A 68 13.30 -0.79 7.54
N ASP A 69 12.11 -0.94 6.93
CA ASP A 69 11.90 -1.75 5.73
C ASP A 69 12.38 -1.01 4.48
N ARG A 70 13.68 -0.72 4.41
CA ARG A 70 14.29 -0.10 3.23
C ARG A 70 14.24 -1.09 2.08
N ARG A 71 13.75 -0.64 0.92
CA ARG A 71 13.83 -1.43 -0.31
C ARG A 71 15.31 -1.74 -0.60
N PRO A 72 15.65 -2.97 -1.02
CA PRO A 72 17.05 -3.36 -1.27
C PRO A 72 17.66 -2.76 -2.55
N TYR A 73 17.21 -1.60 -3.02
CA TYR A 73 17.59 -1.01 -4.30
C TYR A 73 17.93 0.49 -4.23
N ASP A 74 18.54 0.93 -3.13
CA ASP A 74 19.32 2.18 -3.10
C ASP A 74 20.82 1.86 -3.24
#